data_AF-A0A1S1V5J3-F1
#
_entry.id   AF-A0A1S1V5J3-F1
#
_cell.length_a   1.000
_cell.length_b   1.000
_cell.length_c   1.000
_cell.angle_alpha   90.00
_cell.angle_beta   90.00
_cell.angle_gamma   90.00
#
_symmetry.space_group_name_H-M   'P 1'
#
loop_
_entity.id
_entity.type
_entity.pdbx_description
1 polymer ?
#
loop_
_entity_poly.entity_id
_entity_poly.type
_entity_poly.pdbx_seq_one_letter_code
_entity_poly.pdbx_strand_id
1 'polypeptide(L)'
;MALGKNYVATIIKRTTALLLFGIGLSFFLAKEPMPYIYGFIFGGSISILGFKLLEQSAKKAANMNESGAKNYMTITYFIRYAIYGVMLVVSAKADYINLFTAIIALFLIKLVIVSDAVYDTIIGRRG
;
A
#
# COMPACT_ATOMS: atom_id res chain seq x y z
N MET A 1 -8.98 -10.83 -12.91
CA MET A 1 -7.74 -11.06 -13.68
C MET A 1 -6.97 -12.07 -12.87
N ALA A 2 -7.24 -13.36 -13.15
CA ALA A 2 -6.62 -14.54 -12.56
C ALA A 2 -5.15 -14.29 -12.26
N LEU A 3 -4.69 -14.73 -11.09
CA LEU A 3 -3.33 -14.67 -10.53
C LEU A 3 -2.19 -14.83 -11.56
N GLY A 4 -2.02 -13.83 -12.41
CA GLY A 4 -1.05 -13.82 -13.48
C GLY A 4 0.32 -13.57 -12.89
N LYS A 5 1.35 -14.06 -13.58
CA LYS A 5 2.79 -13.88 -13.25
C LYS A 5 3.19 -12.43 -12.90
N ASN A 6 2.32 -11.45 -13.19
CA ASN A 6 2.51 -10.01 -12.99
C ASN A 6 1.44 -9.32 -12.10
N TYR A 7 0.59 -10.03 -11.34
CA TYR A 7 -0.48 -9.39 -10.53
C TYR A 7 0.07 -8.31 -9.58
N VAL A 8 1.13 -8.64 -8.83
CA VAL A 8 1.81 -7.71 -7.93
C VAL A 8 2.29 -6.46 -8.66
N ALA A 9 2.89 -6.64 -9.84
CA ALA A 9 3.37 -5.53 -10.66
C ALA A 9 2.23 -4.65 -11.18
N THR A 10 1.09 -5.25 -11.56
CA THR A 10 -0.11 -4.51 -11.97
C THR A 10 -0.66 -3.64 -10.84
N ILE A 11 -0.81 -4.20 -9.63
CA ILE A 11 -1.28 -3.45 -8.45
C ILE A 11 -0.33 -2.30 -8.13
N ILE A 12 0.99 -2.56 -8.11
CA ILE A 12 1.99 -1.51 -7.87
C ILE A 12 1.91 -0.44 -8.94
N LYS A 13 1.84 -0.80 -10.23
CA LYS A 13 1.76 0.17 -11.35
C LYS A 13 0.51 1.06 -11.24
N ARG A 14 -0.65 0.48 -10.95
CA ARG A 14 -1.91 1.23 -10.74
C ARG A 14 -1.82 2.15 -9.53
N THR A 15 -1.28 1.66 -8.42
CA THR A 15 -1.07 2.46 -7.20
C THR A 15 -0.12 3.63 -7.48
N THR A 16 1.00 3.39 -8.14
CA THR A 16 1.95 4.44 -8.53
C THR A 16 1.31 5.46 -9.45
N ALA A 17 0.49 5.03 -10.42
CA ALA A 17 -0.25 5.96 -11.28
C ALA A 17 -1.21 6.87 -10.49
N LEU A 18 -1.94 6.30 -9.52
CA LEU A 18 -2.81 7.09 -8.64
C LEU A 18 -2.03 8.03 -7.71
N LEU A 19 -0.86 7.62 -7.21
CA LEU A 19 0.02 8.50 -6.44
C LEU A 19 0.52 9.67 -7.28
N LEU A 20 0.98 9.42 -8.51
CA LEU A 20 1.41 10.47 -9.43
C LEU A 20 0.27 11.42 -9.78
N PHE A 21 -0.94 10.90 -9.93
CA PHE A 21 -2.13 11.72 -10.12
C PHE A 21 -2.40 12.62 -8.89
N GLY A 22 -2.33 12.08 -7.67
CA GLY A 22 -2.48 12.87 -6.44
C GLY A 22 -1.38 13.92 -6.25
N ILE A 23 -0.14 13.60 -6.63
CA ILE A 23 0.99 14.54 -6.65
C ILE A 23 0.72 15.67 -7.65
N GLY A 24 0.32 15.33 -8.87
CA GLY A 24 -0.05 16.32 -9.89
C GLY A 24 -1.17 17.24 -9.42
N LEU A 25 -2.21 16.67 -8.81
CA LEU A 25 -3.33 17.43 -8.23
C LEU A 25 -2.86 18.41 -7.14
N SER A 26 -1.89 18.00 -6.32
CA SER A 26 -1.32 18.84 -5.26
C SER A 26 -0.65 20.10 -5.81
N PHE A 27 0.01 20.03 -6.98
CA PHE A 27 0.60 21.20 -7.63
C PHE A 27 -0.42 22.25 -8.06
N PHE A 28 -1.63 21.84 -8.43
CA PHE A 28 -2.68 22.75 -8.90
C PHE A 28 -3.55 23.33 -7.77
N LEU A 29 -3.78 22.57 -6.70
CA LEU A 29 -4.71 22.96 -5.64
C LEU A 29 -4.05 23.56 -4.39
N ALA A 30 -2.80 23.21 -4.09
CA ALA A 30 -2.15 23.64 -2.87
C ALA A 30 -1.28 24.88 -3.10
N LYS A 31 -1.41 25.89 -2.22
CA LYS A 31 -0.53 27.06 -2.19
C LYS A 31 0.93 26.67 -1.92
N GLU A 32 1.13 25.65 -1.08
CA GLU A 32 2.43 25.05 -0.77
C GLU A 32 2.36 23.56 -1.05
N PRO A 33 2.75 23.09 -2.25
CA PRO A 33 2.53 21.70 -2.66
C PRO A 33 3.53 20.72 -2.03
N MET A 34 4.71 21.18 -1.62
CA MET A 34 5.80 20.31 -1.16
C MET A 34 5.41 19.39 0.00
N PRO A 35 4.76 19.85 1.08
CA PRO A 35 4.35 18.96 2.18
C PRO A 35 3.38 17.86 1.73
N TYR A 36 2.47 18.17 0.80
CA TYR A 36 1.52 17.21 0.26
C TYR A 36 2.21 16.14 -0.56
N ILE A 37 3.15 16.55 -1.43
CA ILE A 37 3.96 15.66 -2.27
C ILE A 37 4.80 14.72 -1.41
N TYR A 38 5.48 15.24 -0.38
CA TYR A 38 6.27 14.41 0.52
C TYR A 38 5.40 13.40 1.27
N GLY A 39 4.19 13.78 1.70
CA GLY A 39 3.24 12.83 2.27
C GLY A 39 2.85 11.74 1.28
N PHE A 40 2.52 12.07 0.02
CA PHE A 40 2.21 11.08 -1.01
C PHE A 40 3.37 10.12 -1.28
N ILE A 41 4.60 10.63 -1.39
CA ILE A 41 5.80 9.81 -1.63
C ILE A 41 6.07 8.91 -0.44
N PHE A 42 6.04 9.45 0.78
CA PHE A 42 6.37 8.70 2.00
C PHE A 42 5.32 7.62 2.30
N GLY A 43 4.04 7.98 2.33
CA GLY A 43 2.93 7.04 2.50
C GLY A 43 2.84 6.02 1.38
N GLY A 44 3.01 6.45 0.14
CA GLY A 44 2.98 5.57 -1.03
C GLY A 44 4.09 4.53 -1.00
N SER A 45 5.31 4.94 -0.64
CA SER A 45 6.46 4.04 -0.51
C SER A 45 6.21 2.98 0.57
N ILE A 46 5.73 3.38 1.74
CA ILE A 46 5.43 2.46 2.86
C ILE A 46 4.26 1.52 2.49
N SER A 47 3.27 2.01 1.74
CA SER A 47 2.17 1.21 1.21
C SER A 47 2.67 0.09 0.28
N ILE A 48 3.50 0.44 -0.71
CA ILE A 48 4.08 -0.49 -1.68
C ILE A 48 4.99 -1.51 -0.98
N LEU A 49 5.84 -1.05 -0.05
CA LEU A 49 6.71 -1.94 0.73
C LEU A 49 5.89 -2.91 1.59
N GLY A 50 4.86 -2.44 2.28
CA GLY A 50 3.96 -3.28 3.06
C GLY A 50 3.24 -4.34 2.23
N PHE A 51 2.84 -4.00 1.00
CA PHE A 51 2.25 -4.94 0.06
C PHE A 51 3.26 -5.99 -0.45
N LYS A 52 4.49 -5.59 -0.77
CA LYS A 52 5.55 -6.55 -1.12
C LYS A 52 5.85 -7.50 0.04
N LEU A 53 5.87 -7.00 1.27
CA LEU A 53 6.05 -7.82 2.46
C LEU A 53 4.88 -8.80 2.66
N LEU A 54 3.66 -8.43 2.27
CA LEU A 54 2.48 -9.32 2.21
C LEU A 54 2.65 -10.44 1.21
N GLU A 55 3.05 -10.11 0.00
CA GLU A 55 3.27 -11.11 -1.04
C GLU A 55 4.34 -12.13 -0.62
N GLN A 56 5.49 -11.66 -0.12
CA GLN A 56 6.56 -12.52 0.34
C GLN A 56 6.14 -13.39 1.52
N SER A 57 5.41 -12.82 2.49
CA SER A 57 4.99 -13.59 3.66
C SER A 57 3.97 -14.66 3.30
N ALA A 58 3.05 -14.36 2.39
CA ALA A 58 2.05 -15.30 1.91
C ALA A 58 2.71 -16.48 1.19
N LYS A 59 3.67 -16.20 0.29
CA LYS A 59 4.47 -17.22 -0.40
C LYS A 59 5.24 -18.11 0.59
N LYS A 60 5.85 -17.51 1.60
CA LYS A 60 6.62 -18.28 2.60
C LYS A 60 5.71 -19.12 3.50
N ALA A 61 4.59 -18.56 3.95
CA ALA A 61 3.62 -19.25 4.79
C ALA A 61 2.97 -20.46 4.08
N ALA A 62 2.75 -20.37 2.76
CA ALA A 62 2.20 -21.47 1.97
C ALA A 62 3.09 -22.74 1.95
N ASN A 63 4.38 -22.61 2.28
CA ASN A 63 5.34 -23.72 2.34
C ASN A 63 5.60 -24.20 3.78
N MET A 64 4.90 -23.66 4.77
CA MET A 64 5.06 -24.02 6.19
C MET A 64 3.93 -24.96 6.64
N ASN A 65 4.18 -25.72 7.71
CA ASN A 65 3.11 -26.42 8.42
C ASN A 65 2.13 -25.42 9.06
N GLU A 66 0.91 -25.85 9.37
CA GLU A 66 -0.17 -24.95 9.85
C GLU A 66 0.24 -24.09 11.05
N SER A 67 0.90 -24.70 12.04
CA SER A 67 1.37 -23.99 13.24
C SER A 67 2.45 -22.95 12.92
N GLY A 68 3.43 -23.32 12.08
CA GLY A 68 4.49 -22.40 11.64
C GLY A 68 3.96 -21.26 10.77
N ALA A 69 3.04 -21.55 9.85
CA ALA A 69 2.39 -20.56 9.00
C ALA A 69 1.62 -19.52 9.83
N LYS A 70 0.84 -19.97 10.83
CA LYS A 70 0.08 -19.08 11.72
C LYS A 70 1.01 -18.15 12.51
N ASN A 71 2.05 -18.69 13.13
CA ASN A 71 2.95 -17.89 13.95
C ASN A 71 3.74 -16.89 13.09
N TYR A 72 4.25 -17.34 11.94
CA TYR A 72 4.99 -16.50 11.00
C TYR A 72 4.13 -15.35 10.45
N MET A 73 2.88 -15.63 10.04
CA MET A 73 1.96 -14.59 9.58
C MET A 73 1.65 -13.59 10.69
N THR A 74 1.43 -14.06 11.92
CA THR A 74 1.17 -13.19 13.08
C THR A 74 2.32 -12.21 13.31
N ILE A 75 3.56 -12.70 13.39
CA ILE A 75 4.75 -11.85 13.55
C ILE A 75 4.88 -10.85 12.40
N THR A 76 4.65 -11.29 11.17
CA THR A 76 4.75 -10.41 10.00
C THR A 76 3.69 -9.31 10.03
N TYR A 77 2.48 -9.60 10.52
CA TYR A 77 1.46 -8.57 10.73
C TYR A 77 1.88 -7.54 11.78
N PHE A 78 2.44 -7.97 12.91
CA PHE A 78 2.97 -7.05 13.92
C PHE A 78 4.05 -6.13 13.34
N ILE A 79 4.99 -6.68 12.56
CA ILE A 79 6.05 -5.89 11.91
C ILE A 79 5.43 -4.84 10.96
N ARG A 80 4.41 -5.21 10.17
CA ARG A 80 3.73 -4.25 9.29
C ARG A 80 3.08 -3.11 10.05
N TYR A 81 2.35 -3.42 11.12
CA TYR A 81 1.70 -2.39 11.93
C TYR A 81 2.72 -1.52 12.67
N ALA A 82 3.86 -2.06 13.09
CA ALA A 82 4.96 -1.28 13.63
C ALA A 82 5.52 -0.29 12.59
N ILE A 83 5.76 -0.74 11.35
CA ILE A 83 6.21 0.12 10.24
C ILE A 83 5.19 1.24 9.99
N TYR A 84 3.89 0.92 9.97
CA TYR A 84 2.83 1.92 9.80
C TYR A 84 2.78 2.91 10.97
N GLY A 85 2.90 2.43 12.21
CA GLY A 85 2.94 3.29 13.38
C GLY A 85 4.12 4.26 13.35
N VAL A 86 5.33 3.77 13.06
CA VAL A 86 6.53 4.61 12.92
C VAL A 86 6.34 5.63 11.80
N MET A 87 5.83 5.22 10.65
CA MET A 87 5.55 6.10 9.52
C MET A 87 4.58 7.23 9.90
N LEU A 88 3.50 6.93 10.64
CA LEU A 88 2.53 7.94 11.08
C LEU A 88 3.15 8.91 12.09
N VAL A 89 3.94 8.40 13.05
CA VAL A 89 4.64 9.26 14.03
C VAL A 89 5.63 10.19 13.34
N VAL A 90 6.42 9.68 12.39
CA VAL A 90 7.35 10.50 11.60
C VAL A 90 6.60 11.55 10.79
N SER A 91 5.50 11.18 10.14
CA SER A 91 4.68 12.11 9.34
C SER A 91 4.01 13.18 10.20
N ALA A 92 3.64 12.87 11.44
CA ALA A 92 3.03 13.82 12.36
C ALA A 92 4.05 14.79 12.99
N LYS A 93 5.31 14.38 13.10
CA LYS A 93 6.39 15.20 13.69
C LYS A 93 7.19 16.00 12.66
N ALA A 94 7.13 15.64 11.39
CA ALA A 94 7.88 16.30 10.34
C ALA A 94 7.03 17.44 9.74
N ASP A 95 7.45 18.69 9.96
CA ASP A 95 6.73 19.88 9.46
C ASP A 95 6.67 19.95 7.93
N TYR A 96 7.56 19.22 7.25
CA TYR A 96 7.62 19.11 5.79
C TYR A 96 6.79 17.94 5.23
N ILE A 97 6.07 17.17 6.05
CA ILE A 97 5.21 16.07 5.60
C ILE A 97 3.78 16.36 6.00
N ASN A 98 2.87 16.41 5.01
CA ASN A 98 1.45 16.48 5.32
C ASN A 98 0.94 15.10 5.77
N LEU A 99 0.51 15.01 7.03
CA LEU A 99 0.01 13.77 7.62
C LEU A 99 -1.20 13.19 6.86
N PHE A 100 -2.12 14.04 6.36
CA PHE A 100 -3.32 13.59 5.66
C PHE A 100 -2.98 12.91 4.33
N THR A 101 -2.11 13.52 3.51
CA THR A 101 -1.71 12.87 2.25
C THR A 101 -0.90 11.62 2.48
N ALA A 102 -0.10 11.58 3.55
CA ALA A 102 0.65 10.41 3.96
C ALA A 102 -0.27 9.24 4.34
N ILE A 103 -1.34 9.50 5.10
CA ILE A 103 -2.38 8.51 5.43
C ILE A 103 -3.10 8.05 4.16
N ILE A 104 -3.58 8.97 3.32
CA ILE A 104 -4.28 8.63 2.07
C ILE A 104 -3.41 7.72 1.20
N ALA A 105 -2.15 8.09 1.01
CA ALA A 105 -1.20 7.33 0.22
C ALA A 105 -0.90 5.94 0.84
N LEU A 106 -0.85 5.84 2.17
CA LEU A 106 -0.67 4.58 2.89
C LEU A 106 -1.79 3.57 2.59
N PHE A 107 -3.05 4.03 2.52
CA PHE A 107 -4.21 3.17 2.27
C PHE A 107 -4.47 2.91 0.78
N LEU A 108 -3.87 3.70 -0.12
CA LEU A 108 -4.18 3.66 -1.55
C LEU A 108 -3.99 2.28 -2.19
N ILE A 109 -2.92 1.55 -1.84
CA ILE A 109 -2.70 0.20 -2.40
C ILE A 109 -3.81 -0.77 -2.00
N LYS A 110 -4.33 -0.65 -0.77
CA LYS A 110 -5.43 -1.50 -0.29
C LYS A 110 -6.71 -1.21 -1.06
N LEU A 111 -6.98 0.08 -1.33
CA LEU A 111 -8.12 0.48 -2.16
C LEU A 111 -8.01 -0.07 -3.57
N VAL A 112 -6.82 -0.05 -4.18
CA VAL A 112 -6.59 -0.65 -5.52
C VAL A 112 -6.86 -2.16 -5.48
N ILE A 113 -6.34 -2.88 -4.49
CA ILE A 113 -6.55 -4.34 -4.36
C ILE A 113 -8.03 -4.66 -4.18
N VAL A 114 -8.73 -3.96 -3.28
CA VAL A 114 -10.15 -4.18 -3.03
C VAL A 114 -10.98 -3.84 -4.27
N SER A 115 -10.67 -2.73 -4.94
CA SER A 115 -11.37 -2.32 -6.16
C SER A 115 -11.19 -3.34 -7.28
N ASP A 116 -9.97 -3.84 -7.47
CA ASP A 116 -9.68 -4.90 -8.45
C ASP A 116 -10.44 -6.19 -8.12
N ALA A 117 -10.48 -6.60 -6.84
CA ALA A 117 -11.20 -7.79 -6.42
C ALA A 117 -12.72 -7.65 -6.58
N VAL A 118 -13.28 -6.50 -6.22
CA VAL A 118 -14.70 -6.19 -6.39
C VAL A 118 -15.07 -6.14 -7.87
N TYR A 119 -14.25 -5.49 -8.71
CA TYR A 119 -14.47 -5.43 -10.15
C TYR A 119 -14.46 -6.81 -10.80
N ASP A 120 -13.52 -7.69 -10.41
CA ASP A 120 -13.46 -9.07 -10.90
C ASP A 120 -14.70 -9.88 -10.50
N THR A 121 -15.18 -9.67 -9.27
CA THR A 121 -16.38 -10.32 -8.74
C THR A 121 -17.65 -9.87 -9.46
N ILE A 122 -17.82 -8.56 -9.69
CA ILE A 122 -19.01 -7.98 -10.33
C ILE A 122 -19.09 -8.35 -11.81
N ILE A 123 -17.96 -8.36 -12.53
CA ILE A 123 -17.92 -8.61 -13.98
C ILE A 123 -17.91 -10.12 -14.32
N GLY A 124 -18.02 -10.99 -13.32
CA GLY A 124 -18.25 -12.42 -13.53
C GLY A 124 -17.05 -13.18 -14.12
N ARG A 125 -15.85 -12.59 -14.08
CA ARG A 125 -14.61 -13.31 -14.47
C ARG A 125 -14.12 -14.16 -13.29
N ARG A 126 -14.78 -15.30 -13.07
CA ARG A 126 -14.32 -16.33 -12.14
C ARG A 126 -13.07 -17.01 -12.68
N GLY A 127 -12.01 -17.05 -11.86
CA GLY A 127 -10.97 -18.07 -11.89
C GLY A 127 -9.81 -17.77 -12.80
#